data_AF-A0A965UL25-F1
#
_entry.id   AF-A0A965UL25-F1
#
_cell.length_a   1.000
_cell.length_b   1.000
_cell.length_c   1.000
_cell.angle_alpha   90.00
_cell.angle_beta   90.00
_cell.angle_gamma   90.00
#
_symmetry.space_group_name_H-M   'P 1'
#
loop_
_entity.id
_entity.type
_entity.pdbx_description
1 polymer ?
#
loop_
_entity_poly.entity_id
_entity_poly.type
_entity_poly.pdbx_seq_one_letter_code
_entity_poly.pdbx_strand_id
1 'polypeptide(L)'
;KSVVGLVVPTGYSFNLDGTNIYMTMAALFIAQALGIHLSLEQQVLLLLVAMLSSKGAAGITGAGFITLAATLAVVPSVPIAGMALILGVDRFMSECRALTNFIGNAVATLVVARWENQLDRDALKRALDGHPQPIAAQPDPKAGPGDDAVVTED
;
A
#
# COMPACT_ATOMS: atom_id res chain seq x y z
N LYS A 1 -7.30 -19.25 6.89
CA LYS A 1 -7.96 -18.55 5.75
C LYS A 1 -8.70 -17.28 6.18
N SER A 2 -9.42 -17.25 7.32
CA SER A 2 -10.20 -16.07 7.77
C SER A 2 -9.39 -14.76 7.93
N VAL A 3 -8.23 -14.79 8.60
CA VAL A 3 -7.39 -13.59 8.79
C VAL A 3 -6.92 -12.98 7.46
N VAL A 4 -6.45 -13.80 6.52
CA VAL A 4 -5.99 -13.33 5.20
C VAL A 4 -7.16 -12.73 4.40
N GLY A 5 -8.33 -13.36 4.44
CA GLY A 5 -9.54 -12.91 3.74
C GLY A 5 -10.10 -11.58 4.25
N LEU A 6 -9.72 -11.16 5.47
CA LEU A 6 -10.05 -9.85 6.01
C LEU A 6 -8.91 -8.84 5.82
N VAL A 7 -7.70 -9.20 6.25
CA VAL A 7 -6.57 -8.26 6.33
C VAL A 7 -6.09 -7.82 4.95
N VAL A 8 -6.07 -8.72 3.95
CA VAL A 8 -5.59 -8.36 2.61
C VAL A 8 -6.54 -7.38 1.90
N PRO A 9 -7.85 -7.65 1.77
CA PRO A 9 -8.77 -6.69 1.17
C PRO A 9 -8.83 -5.36 1.92
N THR A 10 -8.89 -5.39 3.25
CA THR A 10 -8.89 -4.16 4.06
C THR A 10 -7.56 -3.41 3.93
N GLY A 11 -6.43 -4.11 3.89
CA GLY A 11 -5.11 -3.53 3.72
C GLY A 11 -4.94 -2.82 2.37
N TYR A 12 -5.44 -3.40 1.28
CA TYR A 12 -5.40 -2.75 -0.04
C TYR A 12 -6.14 -1.40 -0.07
N SER A 13 -7.17 -1.24 0.76
CA SER A 13 -7.92 0.02 0.84
C SER A 13 -7.37 1.00 1.87
N PHE A 14 -6.89 0.51 3.01
CA PHE A 14 -6.61 1.38 4.17
C PHE A 14 -5.13 1.51 4.55
N ASN A 15 -4.27 0.61 4.06
CA ASN A 15 -2.83 0.59 4.29
C ASN A 15 -2.08 0.98 3.01
N LEU A 16 -2.17 2.27 2.69
CA LEU A 16 -1.53 2.89 1.53
C LEU A 16 -0.32 3.73 1.97
N ASP A 17 0.52 3.16 2.83
CA ASP A 17 1.65 3.85 3.43
C ASP A 17 2.68 4.31 2.39
N GLY A 18 2.97 3.49 1.38
CA GLY A 18 3.83 3.85 0.25
C GLY A 18 3.27 5.03 -0.54
N THR A 19 1.94 5.11 -0.70
CA THR A 19 1.27 6.27 -1.32
C THR A 19 1.45 7.52 -0.47
N ASN A 20 1.26 7.41 0.84
CA ASN A 20 1.42 8.53 1.77
C ASN A 20 2.85 9.06 1.84
N ILE A 21 3.83 8.15 1.94
CA ILE A 21 5.27 8.48 1.92
C ILE A 21 5.60 9.21 0.62
N TYR A 22 5.18 8.66 -0.53
CA TYR A 22 5.44 9.28 -1.81
C TYR A 22 4.84 10.69 -1.91
N MET A 23 3.57 10.87 -1.55
CA MET A 23 2.92 12.18 -1.67
C MET A 23 3.59 13.24 -0.80
N THR A 24 3.95 12.88 0.43
CA THR A 24 4.63 13.80 1.36
C THR A 24 6.00 14.17 0.82
N MET A 25 6.80 13.18 0.41
CA MET A 25 8.15 13.41 -0.11
C MET A 25 8.14 14.16 -1.44
N ALA A 26 7.21 13.84 -2.35
CA ALA A 26 7.07 14.51 -3.63
C ALA A 26 6.71 15.99 -3.46
N ALA A 27 5.81 16.31 -2.55
CA ALA A 27 5.45 17.70 -2.30
C ALA A 27 6.59 18.50 -1.65
N LEU A 28 7.32 17.90 -0.70
CA LEU A 28 8.53 18.50 -0.13
C LEU A 28 9.61 18.72 -1.20
N PHE A 29 9.82 17.73 -2.07
CA PHE A 29 10.76 17.82 -3.18
C PHE A 29 10.39 18.97 -4.13
N ILE A 30 9.12 19.09 -4.53
CA ILE A 30 8.66 20.19 -5.40
C ILE A 30 8.90 21.55 -4.73
N ALA A 31 8.55 21.68 -3.45
CA ALA A 31 8.77 22.93 -2.72
C ALA A 31 10.27 23.30 -2.69
N GLN A 32 11.15 22.34 -2.38
CA GLN A 32 12.59 22.55 -2.36
C GLN A 32 13.17 22.86 -3.75
N ALA A 33 12.73 22.15 -4.79
CA ALA A 33 13.17 22.37 -6.16
C ALA A 33 12.80 23.77 -6.69
N LEU A 34 11.71 24.35 -6.17
CA LEU A 34 11.25 25.70 -6.49
C LEU A 34 11.81 26.77 -5.53
N GLY A 35 12.66 26.40 -4.58
CA GLY A 35 13.22 27.32 -3.58
C GLY A 35 12.20 27.82 -2.56
N ILE A 36 11.07 27.14 -2.39
CA ILE A 36 10.01 27.48 -1.45
C ILE A 36 10.33 26.83 -0.11
N HIS A 37 10.53 27.66 0.91
CA HIS A 37 10.70 27.17 2.27
C HIS A 37 9.33 26.89 2.90
N LEU A 38 9.12 25.66 3.37
CA LEU A 38 7.91 25.26 4.08
C LEU A 38 8.17 25.30 5.60
N SER A 39 7.34 26.04 6.32
CA SER A 39 7.37 26.04 7.79
C SER A 39 7.01 24.64 8.34
N LEU A 40 7.40 24.35 9.58
CA LEU A 40 7.07 23.08 10.23
C LEU A 40 5.54 22.84 10.27
N GLU A 41 4.77 23.90 10.50
CA GLU A 41 3.30 23.84 10.46
C GLU A 41 2.77 23.43 9.09
N GLN A 42 3.31 23.99 8.01
CA GLN A 42 2.94 23.61 6.63
C GLN A 42 3.34 22.16 6.32
N GLN A 43 4.50 21.70 6.79
CA GLN A 43 4.94 20.31 6.61
C GLN A 43 4.01 19.33 7.34
N VAL A 44 3.61 19.66 8.58
CA VAL A 44 2.67 18.85 9.36
C VAL A 44 1.28 18.84 8.72
N LEU A 45 0.77 20.00 8.29
CA LEU A 45 -0.51 20.10 7.59
C LEU A 45 -0.49 19.25 6.31
N LEU A 46 0.58 19.35 5.52
CA LEU A 46 0.76 18.58 4.30
C LEU A 46 0.74 17.08 4.58
N LEU A 47 1.47 16.63 5.60
CA LEU A 47 1.48 15.23 6.03
C LEU A 47 0.06 14.76 6.43
N LEU A 48 -0.67 15.57 7.20
CA LEU A 48 -2.04 15.23 7.64
C LEU A 48 -3.00 15.12 6.44
N VAL A 49 -2.91 16.05 5.50
CA VAL A 49 -3.73 16.02 4.28
C VAL A 49 -3.32 14.83 3.40
N ALA A 50 -2.03 14.55 3.25
CA ALA A 50 -1.54 13.38 2.52
C ALA A 50 -2.05 12.07 3.15
N MET A 51 -2.05 11.98 4.48
CA MET A 51 -2.57 10.82 5.21
C MET A 51 -4.06 10.61 4.98
N LEU A 52 -4.85 11.68 5.02
CA LEU A 52 -6.28 11.61 4.77
C LEU A 52 -6.57 11.26 3.30
N SER A 53 -5.90 11.94 2.38
CA SER A 53 -6.14 11.83 0.94
C SER A 53 -5.62 10.50 0.37
N SER A 54 -4.57 9.91 0.96
CA SER A 54 -4.02 8.61 0.53
C SER A 54 -5.05 7.49 0.61
N LYS A 55 -5.90 7.49 1.63
CA LYS A 55 -6.97 6.50 1.82
C LYS A 55 -8.07 6.62 0.76
N GLY A 56 -8.30 7.83 0.23
CA GLY A 56 -9.23 8.07 -0.87
C GLY A 56 -8.73 7.63 -2.24
N ALA A 57 -7.43 7.35 -2.39
CA ALA A 57 -6.83 6.89 -3.64
C ALA A 57 -6.90 5.36 -3.85
N ALA A 58 -7.44 4.63 -2.87
CA ALA A 58 -7.60 3.19 -2.91
C ALA A 58 -8.58 2.77 -4.02
N GLY A 59 -8.05 2.22 -5.13
CA GLY A 59 -8.85 1.47 -6.10
C GLY A 59 -8.94 2.04 -7.51
N ILE A 60 -8.30 3.18 -7.80
CA ILE A 60 -8.31 3.76 -9.15
C ILE A 60 -6.86 3.91 -9.65
N THR A 61 -6.57 3.31 -10.80
CA THR A 61 -5.27 3.44 -11.47
C THR A 61 -4.99 4.92 -11.78
N GLY A 62 -3.81 5.41 -11.41
CA GLY A 62 -3.42 6.80 -11.62
C GLY A 62 -3.94 7.80 -10.58
N ALA A 63 -4.76 7.37 -9.61
CA ALA A 63 -5.30 8.26 -8.59
C ALA A 63 -4.21 8.95 -7.76
N GLY A 64 -3.08 8.29 -7.48
CA GLY A 64 -2.05 8.87 -6.63
C GLY A 64 -1.44 10.18 -7.15
N PHE A 65 -1.37 10.40 -8.46
CA PHE A 65 -0.90 11.67 -9.02
C PHE A 65 -1.95 12.78 -8.85
N ILE A 66 -3.24 12.44 -9.02
CA ILE A 66 -4.36 13.35 -8.78
C ILE A 66 -4.43 13.73 -7.29
N THR A 67 -4.25 12.74 -6.40
CA THR A 67 -4.21 12.94 -4.95
C THR A 67 -3.04 13.83 -4.53
N LEU A 68 -1.88 13.70 -5.18
CA LEU A 68 -0.76 14.61 -4.97
C LEU A 68 -1.10 16.04 -5.40
N ALA A 69 -1.76 16.25 -6.54
CA ALA A 69 -2.23 17.57 -6.96
C ALA A 69 -3.19 18.19 -5.94
N ALA A 70 -4.13 17.40 -5.42
CA ALA A 70 -5.06 17.83 -4.38
C ALA A 70 -4.34 18.16 -3.06
N THR A 71 -3.31 17.39 -2.70
CA THR A 71 -2.50 17.63 -1.50
C THR A 71 -1.66 18.90 -1.64
N LEU A 72 -1.09 19.17 -2.82
CA LEU A 72 -0.34 20.41 -3.08
C LEU A 72 -1.24 21.65 -3.02
N ALA A 73 -2.51 21.53 -3.43
CA ALA A 73 -3.46 22.63 -3.42
C ALA A 73 -3.76 23.18 -2.00
N VAL A 74 -3.50 22.41 -0.93
CA VAL A 74 -3.68 22.89 0.46
C VAL A 74 -2.54 23.80 0.93
N VAL A 75 -1.43 23.86 0.20
CA VAL A 75 -0.30 24.75 0.47
C VAL A 75 -0.17 25.74 -0.69
N PRO A 76 -0.81 26.93 -0.61
CA PRO A 76 -0.91 27.87 -1.72
C PRO A 76 0.43 28.37 -2.26
N SER A 77 1.49 28.31 -1.45
CA SER A 77 2.83 28.73 -1.84
C SER A 77 3.47 27.78 -2.86
N VAL A 78 3.05 26.52 -2.94
CA VAL A 78 3.62 25.53 -3.86
C VAL A 78 2.76 25.43 -5.13
N PRO A 79 3.24 25.89 -6.29
CA PRO A 79 2.44 25.87 -7.51
C PRO A 79 2.26 24.43 -8.02
N ILE A 80 1.04 24.09 -8.40
CA ILE A 80 0.68 22.79 -9.00
C ILE A 80 1.51 22.53 -10.27
N ALA A 81 1.89 23.58 -11.01
CA ALA A 81 2.78 23.47 -12.17
C ALA A 81 4.13 22.80 -11.85
N GLY A 82 4.59 22.87 -10.59
CA GLY A 82 5.80 22.16 -10.12
C GLY A 82 5.71 20.64 -10.22
N MET A 83 4.50 20.06 -10.35
CA MET A 83 4.31 18.63 -10.60
C MET A 83 4.90 18.17 -11.94
N ALA A 84 5.11 19.08 -12.89
CA ALA A 84 5.80 18.77 -14.14
C ALA A 84 7.22 18.21 -13.91
N LEU A 85 7.88 18.60 -12.79
CA LEU A 85 9.22 18.13 -12.43
C LEU A 85 9.27 16.63 -12.13
N ILE A 86 8.15 16.04 -11.68
CA ILE A 86 8.08 14.64 -11.26
C ILE A 86 7.24 13.78 -12.21
N LEU A 87 6.57 14.37 -13.20
CA LEU A 87 5.65 13.66 -14.09
C LEU A 87 6.30 12.46 -14.78
N GLY A 88 7.56 12.60 -15.20
CA GLY A 88 8.30 11.51 -15.86
C GLY A 88 8.63 10.35 -14.92
N VAL A 89 8.93 10.64 -13.65
CA VAL A 89 9.28 9.63 -12.65
C VAL A 89 8.07 9.06 -11.92
N ASP A 90 6.93 9.74 -11.92
CA ASP A 90 5.72 9.32 -11.20
C ASP A 90 5.24 7.93 -11.63
N ARG A 91 5.36 7.63 -12.93
CA ARG A 91 4.99 6.32 -13.48
C ARG A 91 5.83 5.18 -12.87
N PHE A 92 7.14 5.35 -12.79
CA PHE A 92 8.04 4.40 -12.14
C PHE A 92 7.76 4.33 -10.63
N MET A 93 7.59 5.49 -10.00
CA MET A 93 7.25 5.57 -8.58
C MET A 93 5.90 4.94 -8.25
N SER A 94 4.97 4.83 -9.20
CA SER A 94 3.72 4.10 -9.04
C SER A 94 3.94 2.62 -8.77
N GLU A 95 4.93 2.00 -9.41
CA GLU A 95 5.28 0.61 -9.20
C GLU A 95 5.94 0.43 -7.83
N CYS A 96 6.88 1.32 -7.46
CA CYS A 96 7.50 1.31 -6.14
C CYS A 96 6.48 1.47 -5.00
N ARG A 97 5.46 2.33 -5.19
CA ARG A 97 4.34 2.49 -4.25
C ARG A 97 3.57 1.19 -4.08
N ALA A 98 3.24 0.53 -5.19
CA ALA A 98 2.52 -0.74 -5.16
C ALA A 98 3.31 -1.83 -4.40
N LEU A 99 4.62 -1.93 -4.65
CA LEU A 99 5.51 -2.87 -3.96
C LEU A 99 5.57 -2.61 -2.45
N THR A 100 5.73 -1.34 -2.05
CA THR A 100 5.81 -0.96 -0.64
C THR A 100 4.50 -1.27 0.10
N ASN A 101 3.37 -0.91 -0.50
CA ASN A 101 2.04 -1.22 0.06
C ASN A 101 1.82 -2.74 0.17
N PHE A 102 2.24 -3.49 -0.85
CA PHE A 102 2.14 -4.96 -0.85
C PHE A 102 2.95 -5.58 0.29
N ILE A 103 4.20 -5.17 0.47
CA ILE A 103 5.05 -5.64 1.58
C ILE A 103 4.41 -5.31 2.93
N GLY A 104 3.93 -4.07 3.11
CA GLY A 104 3.24 -3.65 4.33
C GLY A 104 2.03 -4.52 4.65
N ASN A 105 1.20 -4.81 3.64
CA ASN A 105 0.03 -5.68 3.78
C ASN A 105 0.40 -7.14 4.07
N ALA A 106 1.43 -7.68 3.43
CA ALA A 106 1.92 -9.02 3.68
C ALA A 106 2.43 -9.17 5.12
N VAL A 107 3.24 -8.23 5.59
CA VAL A 107 3.74 -8.21 6.97
C VAL A 107 2.60 -8.04 7.97
N ALA A 108 1.66 -7.12 7.72
CA ALA A 108 0.49 -6.93 8.57
C ALA A 108 -0.34 -8.22 8.70
N THR A 109 -0.51 -8.95 7.60
CA THR A 109 -1.22 -10.24 7.58
C THR A 109 -0.53 -11.27 8.49
N LEU A 110 0.80 -11.36 8.44
CA LEU A 110 1.57 -12.26 9.32
C LEU A 110 1.47 -11.86 10.79
N VAL A 111 1.55 -10.55 11.09
CA VAL A 111 1.45 -10.02 12.45
C VAL A 111 0.07 -10.29 13.05
N VAL A 112 -1.01 -9.97 12.31
CA VAL A 112 -2.39 -10.21 12.77
C VAL A 112 -2.65 -11.71 12.92
N ALA A 113 -2.21 -12.55 11.98
CA ALA A 113 -2.36 -13.99 12.11
C ALA A 113 -1.66 -14.54 13.35
N ARG A 114 -0.50 -13.98 13.72
CA ARG A 114 0.22 -14.35 14.94
C ARG A 114 -0.52 -13.89 16.20
N TRP A 115 -1.06 -12.67 16.23
CA TRP A 115 -1.82 -12.15 17.37
C TRP A 115 -3.11 -12.92 17.62
N GLU A 116 -3.81 -13.31 16.55
CA GLU A 116 -5.01 -14.14 16.61
C GLU A 116 -4.70 -15.64 16.86
N ASN A 117 -3.42 -16.00 17.04
CA ASN A 117 -2.96 -17.37 17.22
C ASN A 117 -3.38 -18.32 16.08
N GLN A 118 -3.57 -17.77 14.86
CA GLN A 118 -3.96 -18.47 13.63
C GLN A 118 -2.79 -18.64 12.64
N LEU A 119 -1.56 -18.30 13.05
CA LEU A 119 -0.37 -18.44 12.22
C LEU A 119 0.19 -19.86 12.32
N ASP A 120 0.11 -20.59 11.21
CA ASP A 120 0.87 -21.84 11.04
C ASP A 120 2.36 -21.53 10.86
N ARG A 121 3.14 -21.84 11.90
CA ARG A 121 4.57 -21.55 11.95
C ARG A 121 5.40 -22.51 11.11
N ASP A 122 4.95 -23.75 10.95
CA ASP A 122 5.64 -24.76 10.16
C ASP A 122 5.43 -24.49 8.67
N ALA A 123 4.23 -24.07 8.27
CA ALA A 123 3.99 -23.56 6.91
C ALA A 123 4.78 -22.29 6.62
N LEU A 124 4.82 -21.32 7.54
CA LEU A 124 5.61 -20.09 7.36
C LEU A 124 7.10 -20.41 7.20
N LYS A 125 7.66 -21.26 8.07
CA LYS A 125 9.07 -21.65 8.00
C LYS A 125 9.42 -22.28 6.65
N ARG A 126 8.61 -23.24 6.19
CA ARG A 126 8.81 -23.89 4.89
C ARG A 126 8.74 -22.91 3.72
N ALA A 127 7.80 -21.96 3.75
CA ALA A 127 7.71 -20.93 2.73
C ALA A 127 8.95 -20.02 2.69
N LEU A 128 9.49 -19.64 3.86
CA LEU A 128 10.70 -18.83 3.96
C LEU A 128 11.97 -19.60 3.56
N ASP A 129 11.99 -20.92 3.77
CA ASP A 129 13.08 -21.82 3.36
C ASP A 129 13.04 -22.14 1.84
N GLY A 130 12.09 -21.56 1.08
CA GLY A 130 11.98 -21.74 -0.37
C GLY A 130 11.19 -22.99 -0.80
N HIS A 131 10.47 -23.62 0.14
CA HIS A 131 9.63 -24.79 -0.10
C HIS A 131 8.15 -24.51 0.25
N PRO A 132 7.50 -23.52 -0.42
CA PRO A 132 6.10 -23.24 -0.16
C PRO A 132 5.24 -24.46 -0.51
N GLN A 133 4.26 -24.76 0.34
CA GLN A 133 3.22 -25.72 -0.05
C GLN A 133 2.36 -25.10 -1.16
N PRO A 134 1.87 -25.91 -2.11
CA PRO A 134 0.90 -25.41 -3.07
C PRO A 134 -0.33 -24.93 -2.31
N ILE A 135 -0.89 -23.81 -2.75
CA ILE A 135 -2.06 -23.21 -2.11
C ILE A 135 -3.18 -24.25 -2.20
N ALA A 136 -3.71 -24.68 -1.04
CA ALA A 136 -4.89 -25.55 -1.02
C ALA A 136 -6.00 -24.90 -1.85
N ALA A 137 -6.65 -25.66 -2.72
CA ALA A 137 -7.70 -25.13 -3.61
C ALA A 137 -8.73 -24.36 -2.80
N GLN A 138 -9.42 -23.41 -3.46
CA GLN A 138 -10.62 -22.85 -2.82
C GLN A 138 -11.51 -24.04 -2.44
N PRO A 139 -11.97 -24.13 -1.18
CA PRO A 139 -12.88 -25.21 -0.79
C PRO A 139 -14.04 -25.17 -1.78
N ASP A 140 -14.29 -26.28 -2.48
CA ASP A 140 -15.45 -26.36 -3.37
C ASP A 140 -16.68 -26.00 -2.53
N PRO A 141 -17.49 -24.99 -2.90
CA PRO A 141 -18.71 -24.65 -2.20
C PRO A 141 -19.69 -25.84 -2.04
N LYS A 142 -19.49 -26.91 -2.82
CA LYS A 142 -20.26 -28.15 -2.78
C LYS A 142 -19.58 -29.29 -2.00
N ALA A 143 -18.31 -29.15 -1.62
CA ALA A 143 -17.62 -30.18 -0.85
C ALA A 143 -17.98 -30.07 0.63
N GLY A 144 -18.33 -31.22 1.23
CA GLY A 144 -18.58 -31.32 2.67
C GLY A 144 -17.33 -30.97 3.49
N PRO A 145 -17.47 -30.79 4.82
CA PRO A 145 -16.35 -30.47 5.69
C PRO A 145 -15.30 -31.59 5.66
N GLY A 146 -14.09 -31.29 5.15
CA GLY A 146 -12.95 -32.22 5.09
C GLY A 146 -12.21 -32.31 3.75
N ASP A 147 -12.49 -31.44 2.79
CA ASP A 147 -11.82 -31.48 1.48
C ASP A 147 -10.47 -30.73 1.51
N ASP A 148 -9.38 -31.50 1.62
CA ASP A 148 -7.98 -31.04 1.66
C ASP A 148 -7.33 -31.03 0.26
N ALA A 149 -8.12 -30.89 -0.80
CA ALA A 149 -7.61 -30.87 -2.16
C ALA A 149 -6.64 -29.69 -2.38
N VAL A 150 -5.40 -30.03 -2.72
CA VAL A 150 -4.32 -29.09 -3.03
C VAL A 150 -4.37 -28.76 -4.53
N VAL A 151 -4.17 -27.49 -4.92
CA VAL A 151 -4.01 -27.15 -6.35
C VAL A 151 -2.74 -27.83 -6.83
N THR A 152 -2.90 -28.92 -7.58
CA THR A 152 -1.81 -29.54 -8.33
C THR A 152 -1.51 -28.67 -9.54
N GLU A 153 -0.22 -28.40 -9.78
CA GLU A 153 0.24 -27.74 -11.00
C GLU A 153 -0.07 -28.65 -12.20
N ASP A 154 -1.10 -28.30 -12.97
CA ASP A 154 -1.26 -28.61 -14.39
C ASP A 154 -1.44 -27.29 -15.15
#